data_AF-W9VDM7-F1
#
_entry.id   AF-W9VDM7-F1
#
_cell.length_a   1.000
_cell.length_b   1.000
_cell.length_c   1.000
_cell.angle_alpha   90.00
_cell.angle_beta   90.00
_cell.angle_gamma   90.00
#
_symmetry.space_group_name_H-M   'P 1'
#
loop_
_entity.id
_entity.type
_entity.pdbx_description
1 polymer ?
#
loop_
_entity_poly.entity_id
_entity_poly.type
_entity_poly.pdbx_seq_one_letter_code
_entity_poly.pdbx_strand_id
1 'polypeptide(L)'
;MLASLLHKLSIDLSSPAPIPVLELGAGTGLVGLTAAALWKSPVVLTDLPSIVPGLAGNIKLNAATVKGLVECGSLDWSNPETLALQDGTLYYADKDKSRVILAADTIYSEEHPELLSQAILRWLAPGPSSRVILTYPMRVAYLDQIRELWRLLEKGGLEPLHEGREQADLDLWDDEGLCEWSVWRWQRNSTRIEQSHTKT
;
A
#
# COMPACT_ATOMS: atom_id res chain seq x y z
N MET A 1 -6.24 13.42 3.19
CA MET A 1 -5.06 12.56 3.52
C MET A 1 -5.54 11.12 3.63
N LEU A 2 -4.84 10.08 3.14
CA LEU A 2 -5.39 8.71 3.11
C LEU A 2 -5.92 8.18 4.45
N ALA A 3 -5.28 8.53 5.56
CA ALA A 3 -5.75 8.16 6.90
C ALA A 3 -7.21 8.59 7.18
N SER A 4 -7.64 9.78 6.71
CA SER A 4 -9.02 10.26 6.87
C SER A 4 -10.03 9.51 6.01
N LEU A 5 -9.59 8.80 4.97
CA LEU A 5 -10.46 8.06 4.06
C LEU A 5 -10.73 6.63 4.52
N LEU A 6 -9.83 6.02 5.30
CA LEU A 6 -9.90 4.58 5.61
C LEU A 6 -11.21 4.13 6.28
N HIS A 7 -11.86 5.00 7.06
CA HIS A 7 -13.15 4.68 7.71
C HIS A 7 -14.32 4.62 6.73
N LYS A 8 -14.19 5.21 5.54
CA LYS A 8 -15.20 5.21 4.47
C LYS A 8 -15.08 3.95 3.59
N LEU A 9 -13.95 3.25 3.65
CA LEU A 9 -13.64 2.12 2.79
C LEU A 9 -14.13 0.81 3.41
N SER A 10 -14.98 0.09 2.69
CA SER A 10 -15.40 -1.26 3.07
C SER A 10 -14.38 -2.28 2.56
N ILE A 11 -13.49 -2.74 3.44
CA ILE A 11 -12.46 -3.72 3.14
C ILE A 11 -12.84 -5.07 3.76
N ASP A 12 -12.90 -6.11 2.94
CA ASP A 12 -13.11 -7.47 3.41
C ASP A 12 -11.80 -8.08 3.90
N LEU A 13 -11.63 -8.03 5.24
CA LEU A 13 -10.51 -8.64 5.94
C LEU A 13 -10.83 -10.03 6.56
N SER A 14 -11.92 -10.68 6.16
CA SER A 14 -12.38 -11.96 6.76
C SER A 14 -11.53 -13.19 6.43
N SER A 15 -11.06 -13.33 5.18
CA SER A 15 -10.17 -14.43 4.78
C SER A 15 -8.76 -14.30 5.39
N PRO A 16 -8.15 -15.33 5.98
CA PRO A 16 -6.78 -15.22 6.47
C PRO A 16 -5.79 -14.96 5.32
N ALA A 17 -4.84 -14.06 5.55
CA ALA A 17 -3.70 -13.81 4.67
C ALA A 17 -2.44 -13.72 5.54
N PRO A 18 -1.27 -14.16 5.05
CA PRO A 18 -0.01 -13.99 5.79
C PRO A 18 0.22 -12.54 6.19
N ILE A 19 -0.07 -11.62 5.27
CA ILE A 19 -0.08 -10.18 5.52
C ILE A 19 -1.49 -9.65 5.23
N PRO A 20 -2.32 -9.34 6.24
CA PRO A 20 -3.65 -8.79 5.98
C PRO A 20 -3.58 -7.41 5.32
N VAL A 21 -2.67 -6.56 5.78
CA VAL A 21 -2.43 -5.21 5.26
C VAL A 21 -0.93 -4.93 5.21
N LEU A 22 -0.46 -4.40 4.08
CA LEU A 22 0.91 -3.98 3.84
C LEU A 22 0.90 -2.50 3.46
N GLU A 23 1.71 -1.68 4.12
CA GLU A 23 1.94 -0.29 3.70
C GLU A 23 3.33 -0.17 3.05
N LEU A 24 3.37 0.40 1.85
CA LEU A 24 4.60 0.70 1.10
C LEU A 24 4.92 2.19 1.24
N GLY A 25 6.13 2.50 1.70
CA GLY A 25 6.59 3.90 1.86
C GLY A 25 5.85 4.59 3.00
N ALA A 26 5.82 3.93 4.16
CA ALA A 26 4.99 4.34 5.29
C ALA A 26 5.41 5.70 5.90
N GLY A 27 6.66 6.13 5.72
CA GLY A 27 7.23 7.33 6.31
C GLY A 27 7.09 7.34 7.83
N THR A 28 6.11 8.10 8.33
CA THR A 28 5.79 8.17 9.76
C THR A 28 4.88 7.03 10.25
N GLY A 29 4.24 6.29 9.34
CA GLY A 29 3.30 5.21 9.63
C GLY A 29 1.88 5.66 9.91
N LEU A 30 1.54 6.93 9.68
CA LEU A 30 0.23 7.49 10.01
C LEU A 30 -0.92 6.69 9.40
N VAL A 31 -0.82 6.31 8.13
CA VAL A 31 -1.90 5.61 7.42
C VAL A 31 -2.05 4.19 7.96
N GLY A 32 -0.99 3.40 8.03
CA GLY A 32 -1.05 2.02 8.51
C GLY A 32 -1.39 1.89 10.00
N LEU A 33 -0.91 2.81 10.85
CA LEU A 33 -1.35 2.89 12.26
C LEU A 33 -2.86 3.14 12.35
N THR A 34 -3.37 4.04 11.51
CA THR A 34 -4.81 4.33 11.42
C THR A 34 -5.59 3.11 10.91
N ALA A 35 -5.07 2.42 9.89
CA ALA A 35 -5.66 1.18 9.36
C ALA A 35 -5.77 0.11 10.45
N ALA A 36 -4.71 -0.13 11.21
CA ALA A 36 -4.70 -1.08 12.32
C ALA A 36 -5.73 -0.70 13.39
N ALA A 37 -5.82 0.59 13.73
CA ALA A 37 -6.75 1.10 14.71
C ALA A 37 -8.21 0.97 14.27
N LEU A 38 -8.53 1.21 12.99
CA LEU A 38 -9.90 1.17 12.47
C LEU A 38 -10.34 -0.25 12.13
N TRP A 39 -9.53 -0.99 11.39
CA TRP A 39 -9.87 -2.31 10.86
C TRP A 39 -9.55 -3.46 11.81
N LYS A 40 -8.89 -3.17 12.94
CA LYS A 40 -8.54 -4.16 13.99
C LYS A 40 -7.85 -5.39 13.41
N SER A 41 -6.99 -5.17 12.43
CA SER A 41 -6.30 -6.21 11.67
C SER A 41 -4.79 -5.98 11.71
N PRO A 42 -3.97 -7.05 11.63
CA PRO A 42 -2.52 -6.93 11.53
C PRO A 42 -2.10 -6.09 10.31
N VAL A 43 -1.12 -5.21 10.51
CA VAL A 43 -0.55 -4.35 9.47
C VAL A 43 0.98 -4.41 9.53
N VAL A 44 1.60 -4.59 8.38
CA VAL A 44 3.05 -4.49 8.22
C VAL A 44 3.38 -3.16 7.53
N LEU A 45 4.16 -2.32 8.21
CA LEU A 45 4.61 -1.04 7.66
C LEU A 45 6.00 -1.20 7.07
N THR A 46 6.19 -0.80 5.81
CA THR A 46 7.49 -0.90 5.14
C THR A 46 8.01 0.44 4.66
N ASP A 47 9.30 0.64 4.84
CA ASP A 47 10.03 1.78 4.31
C ASP A 47 11.53 1.43 4.16
N LEU A 48 12.33 2.39 3.70
CA LEU A 48 13.78 2.28 3.63
C LEU A 48 14.38 1.95 5.00
N PRO A 49 15.47 1.18 5.08
CA PRO A 49 16.11 0.80 6.35
C PRO A 49 16.43 1.98 7.27
N SER A 50 16.72 3.17 6.71
CA SER A 50 16.99 4.39 7.47
C SER A 50 15.76 4.99 8.16
N ILE A 51 14.55 4.73 7.65
CA ILE A 51 13.27 5.25 8.17
C ILE A 51 12.67 4.30 9.22
N VAL A 52 12.91 3.00 9.08
CA VAL A 52 12.37 1.92 9.92
C VAL A 52 12.56 2.13 11.43
N PRO A 53 13.70 2.63 11.96
CA PRO A 53 13.84 2.92 13.38
C PRO A 53 12.86 4.00 13.88
N GLY A 54 12.63 5.05 13.09
CA GLY A 54 11.64 6.09 13.41
C GLY A 54 10.22 5.56 13.39
N LEU A 55 9.92 4.70 12.41
CA LEU A 55 8.64 4.00 12.28
C LEU A 55 8.34 3.13 13.50
N ALA A 56 9.30 2.35 13.99
CA ALA A 56 9.16 1.61 15.25
C ALA A 56 8.94 2.51 16.47
N GLY A 57 9.62 3.66 16.52
CA GLY A 57 9.36 4.69 17.53
C GLY A 57 7.90 5.13 17.53
N ASN A 58 7.33 5.41 16.35
CA ASN A 58 5.94 5.81 16.19
C ASN A 58 4.95 4.69 16.55
N ILE A 59 5.25 3.43 16.21
CA ILE A 59 4.45 2.27 16.64
C ILE A 59 4.43 2.18 18.17
N LYS A 60 5.59 2.32 18.82
CA LYS A 60 5.70 2.27 20.28
C LYS A 60 4.91 3.39 20.96
N LEU A 61 4.98 4.61 20.43
CA LEU A 61 4.19 5.75 20.93
C LEU A 61 2.69 5.50 20.84
N ASN A 62 2.24 4.70 19.86
CA ASN A 62 0.84 4.40 19.60
C ASN A 62 0.41 2.99 20.08
N ALA A 63 1.22 2.31 20.89
CA ALA A 63 1.00 0.92 21.27
C ALA A 63 -0.38 0.67 21.94
N ALA A 64 -0.88 1.61 22.72
CA ALA A 64 -2.22 1.52 23.33
C ALA A 64 -3.36 1.53 22.29
N THR A 65 -3.17 2.28 21.20
CA THR A 65 -4.14 2.42 20.11
C THR A 65 -4.14 1.20 19.20
N VAL A 66 -2.95 0.74 18.81
CA VAL A 66 -2.79 -0.37 17.83
C VAL A 66 -2.71 -1.75 18.48
N LYS A 67 -2.52 -1.85 19.79
CA LYS A 67 -2.63 -3.09 20.58
C LYS A 67 -1.79 -4.26 20.05
N GLY A 68 -0.58 -3.96 19.56
CA GLY A 68 0.34 -4.97 19.01
C GLY A 68 -0.03 -5.50 17.62
N LEU A 69 -0.97 -4.86 16.91
CA LEU A 69 -1.35 -5.25 15.54
C LEU A 69 -0.41 -4.72 14.46
N VAL A 70 0.68 -4.02 14.83
CA VAL A 70 1.52 -3.33 13.85
C VAL A 70 2.96 -3.72 14.04
N GLU A 71 3.56 -4.20 12.95
CA GLU A 71 4.97 -4.51 12.83
C GLU A 71 5.57 -3.62 11.73
N CYS A 72 6.90 -3.48 11.74
CA CYS A 72 7.57 -2.74 10.67
C CYS A 72 8.87 -3.40 10.23
N GLY A 73 9.24 -3.10 8.99
CA GLY A 73 10.38 -3.69 8.32
C GLY A 73 10.74 -2.94 7.05
N SER A 74 11.60 -3.54 6.24
CA SER A 74 12.01 -3.02 4.95
C SER A 74 11.57 -3.93 3.80
N LEU A 75 11.18 -3.30 2.70
CA LEU A 75 10.88 -3.93 1.43
C LEU A 75 11.52 -3.07 0.33
N ASP A 76 12.52 -3.61 -0.34
CA ASP A 76 13.20 -2.94 -1.44
C ASP A 76 12.36 -3.05 -2.72
N TRP A 77 11.87 -1.93 -3.24
CA TRP A 77 11.01 -1.94 -4.43
C TRP A 77 11.76 -2.31 -5.71
N SER A 78 13.09 -2.14 -5.74
CA SER A 78 13.93 -2.55 -6.88
C SER A 78 14.15 -4.06 -6.94
N ASN A 79 13.99 -4.74 -5.80
CA ASN A 79 14.07 -6.19 -5.68
C ASN A 79 13.01 -6.69 -4.67
N PRO A 80 11.72 -6.67 -5.04
CA PRO A 80 10.63 -6.86 -4.09
C PRO A 80 10.34 -8.34 -3.78
N GLU A 81 11.36 -9.19 -3.71
CA GLU A 81 11.17 -10.62 -3.43
C GLU A 81 11.04 -10.94 -1.94
N THR A 82 11.62 -10.09 -1.08
CA THR A 82 11.63 -10.28 0.36
C THR A 82 11.25 -9.01 1.12
N LEU A 83 10.58 -9.21 2.26
CA LEU A 83 10.29 -8.20 3.25
C LEU A 83 10.90 -8.68 4.57
N ALA A 84 11.76 -7.86 5.17
CA ALA A 84 12.43 -8.16 6.42
C ALA A 84 11.90 -7.28 7.56
N LEU A 85 11.33 -7.90 8.60
CA LEU A 85 10.92 -7.22 9.82
C LEU A 85 12.11 -6.94 10.75
N GLN A 86 11.94 -6.00 11.68
CA GLN A 86 12.97 -5.65 12.65
C GLN A 86 13.37 -6.79 13.59
N ASP A 87 12.47 -7.73 13.86
CA ASP A 87 12.74 -8.90 14.71
C ASP A 87 13.51 -10.01 13.99
N GLY A 88 13.83 -9.81 12.70
CA GLY A 88 14.50 -10.79 11.84
C GLY A 88 13.56 -11.72 11.08
N THR A 89 12.25 -11.59 11.25
CA THR A 89 11.26 -12.35 10.48
C THR A 89 11.33 -11.96 9.00
N LEU A 90 11.32 -12.96 8.12
CA LEU A 90 11.35 -12.80 6.66
C LEU A 90 10.06 -13.31 6.03
N TYR A 91 9.42 -12.44 5.25
CA TYR A 91 8.35 -12.80 4.34
C TYR A 91 8.87 -12.88 2.91
N TYR A 92 8.32 -13.80 2.13
CA TYR A 92 8.70 -14.06 0.75
C TYR A 92 7.49 -13.87 -0.16
N ALA A 93 7.66 -13.06 -1.21
CA ALA A 93 6.56 -12.67 -2.07
C ALA A 93 5.83 -13.85 -2.74
N ASP A 94 6.47 -15.00 -2.93
CA ASP A 94 5.81 -16.18 -3.54
C ASP A 94 4.67 -16.76 -2.70
N LYS A 95 4.72 -16.60 -1.38
CA LYS A 95 3.77 -17.23 -0.45
C LYS A 95 3.10 -16.25 0.51
N ASP A 96 3.79 -15.18 0.88
CA ASP A 96 3.39 -14.28 1.95
C ASP A 96 2.69 -13.03 1.41
N LYS A 97 1.70 -13.25 0.54
CA LYS A 97 0.99 -12.17 -0.14
C LYS A 97 0.19 -11.30 0.83
N SER A 98 0.11 -10.02 0.48
CA SER A 98 -0.74 -9.05 1.15
C SER A 98 -2.12 -8.97 0.53
N ARG A 99 -3.18 -8.91 1.33
CA ARG A 99 -4.53 -8.71 0.79
C ARG A 99 -4.86 -7.26 0.51
N VAL A 100 -4.33 -6.35 1.31
CA VAL A 100 -4.50 -4.91 1.10
C VAL A 100 -3.14 -4.27 1.06
N ILE A 101 -2.87 -3.52 -0.01
CA ILE A 101 -1.68 -2.68 -0.09
C ILE A 101 -2.09 -1.21 0.02
N LEU A 102 -1.45 -0.48 0.92
CA LEU A 102 -1.59 0.96 1.11
C LEU A 102 -0.33 1.65 0.60
N ALA A 103 -0.47 2.79 -0.08
CA ALA A 103 0.64 3.68 -0.36
C ALA A 103 0.13 5.13 -0.39
N ALA A 104 0.81 6.03 0.31
CA ALA A 104 0.37 7.41 0.47
C ALA A 104 1.51 8.38 0.21
N ASP A 105 1.34 9.25 -0.80
CA ASP A 105 2.38 10.18 -1.27
C ASP A 105 3.71 9.43 -1.45
N THR A 106 3.79 8.57 -2.48
CA THR A 106 4.98 7.74 -2.76
C THR A 106 5.68 8.09 -4.06
N ILE A 107 5.16 9.05 -4.83
CA ILE A 107 5.66 9.42 -6.16
C ILE A 107 6.33 10.79 -6.11
N TYR A 108 7.66 10.80 -6.19
CA TYR A 108 8.49 12.02 -6.19
C TYR A 108 9.70 11.95 -7.12
N SER A 109 9.84 10.86 -7.89
CA SER A 109 10.89 10.67 -8.90
C SER A 109 10.35 9.91 -10.10
N GLU A 110 11.10 9.93 -11.20
CA GLU A 110 10.74 9.27 -12.46
C GLU A 110 10.74 7.74 -12.37
N GLU A 111 11.48 7.15 -11.43
CA GLU A 111 11.60 5.69 -11.26
C GLU A 111 10.46 5.10 -10.42
N HIS A 112 9.81 5.93 -9.59
CA HIS A 112 8.81 5.45 -8.62
C HIS A 112 7.58 4.76 -9.25
N PRO A 113 7.05 5.16 -10.41
CA PRO A 113 5.96 4.43 -11.05
C PRO A 113 6.29 2.96 -11.32
N GLU A 114 7.48 2.68 -11.86
CA GLU A 114 7.93 1.32 -12.15
C GLU A 114 8.19 0.54 -10.86
N LEU A 115 8.99 1.11 -9.95
CA LEU A 115 9.33 0.47 -8.67
C LEU A 115 8.09 0.14 -7.83
N LEU A 116 7.18 1.11 -7.69
CA LEU A 116 5.98 0.94 -6.87
C LEU A 116 5.00 -0.06 -7.50
N SER A 117 4.76 0.03 -8.81
CA SER A 117 3.86 -0.93 -9.48
C SER A 117 4.40 -2.35 -9.43
N GLN A 118 5.72 -2.54 -9.58
CA GLN A 118 6.36 -3.85 -9.42
C GLN A 118 6.15 -4.40 -8.01
N ALA A 119 6.42 -3.60 -6.97
CA ALA A 119 6.20 -4.01 -5.58
C ALA A 119 4.73 -4.36 -5.31
N ILE A 120 3.78 -3.54 -5.77
CA ILE A 120 2.34 -3.79 -5.64
C ILE A 120 1.95 -5.11 -6.29
N LEU A 121 2.30 -5.32 -7.55
CA LEU A 121 1.92 -6.52 -8.31
C LEU A 121 2.62 -7.78 -7.76
N ARG A 122 3.83 -7.62 -7.22
CA ARG A 122 4.58 -8.71 -6.59
C ARG A 122 3.98 -9.12 -5.25
N TRP A 123 3.44 -8.20 -4.45
CA TRP A 123 2.96 -8.52 -3.11
C TRP A 123 1.44 -8.69 -2.98
N LEU A 124 0.64 -8.17 -3.91
CA LEU A 124 -0.81 -8.26 -3.81
C LEU A 124 -1.29 -9.70 -4.02
N ALA A 125 -2.09 -10.22 -3.10
CA ALA A 125 -2.71 -11.53 -3.21
C ALA A 125 -3.68 -11.55 -4.39
N PRO A 126 -3.73 -12.63 -5.20
CA PRO A 126 -4.76 -12.77 -6.21
C PRO A 126 -6.14 -12.89 -5.57
N GLY A 127 -7.17 -12.37 -6.25
CA GLY A 127 -8.57 -12.63 -5.88
C GLY A 127 -9.46 -11.39 -5.77
N PRO A 128 -10.79 -11.61 -5.67
CA PRO A 128 -11.78 -10.54 -5.79
C PRO A 128 -11.85 -9.61 -4.58
N SER A 129 -11.31 -10.01 -3.42
CA SER A 129 -11.29 -9.21 -2.19
C SER A 129 -10.00 -8.40 -2.00
N SER A 130 -8.96 -8.64 -2.82
CA SER A 130 -7.69 -7.93 -2.72
C SER A 130 -7.79 -6.49 -3.21
N ARG A 131 -7.16 -5.55 -2.49
CA ARG A 131 -7.25 -4.12 -2.78
C ARG A 131 -5.89 -3.44 -2.76
N VAL A 132 -5.69 -2.48 -3.65
CA VAL A 132 -4.62 -1.48 -3.53
C VAL A 132 -5.29 -0.14 -3.28
N ILE A 133 -4.81 0.62 -2.31
CA ILE A 133 -5.35 1.92 -1.96
C ILE A 133 -4.22 2.93 -2.01
N LEU A 134 -4.35 3.87 -2.94
CA LEU A 134 -3.34 4.89 -3.22
C LEU A 134 -3.88 6.26 -2.84
N THR A 135 -3.00 7.13 -2.36
CA THR A 135 -3.22 8.57 -2.38
C THR A 135 -1.97 9.29 -2.84
N TYR A 136 -2.13 10.44 -3.46
CA TYR A 136 -1.02 11.30 -3.85
C TYR A 136 -1.49 12.76 -3.85
N PRO A 137 -0.64 13.69 -3.39
CA PRO A 137 -0.89 15.12 -3.56
C PRO A 137 -0.82 15.46 -5.05
N MET A 138 -1.71 16.36 -5.48
CA MET A 138 -1.78 16.82 -6.86
C MET A 138 -0.72 17.90 -7.09
N ARG A 139 0.53 17.45 -7.18
CA ARG A 139 1.67 18.29 -7.56
C ARG A 139 1.88 18.22 -9.05
N VAL A 140 1.88 19.36 -9.73
CA VAL A 140 1.99 19.43 -11.20
C VAL A 140 3.23 18.69 -11.72
N ALA A 141 4.34 18.77 -10.97
CA ALA A 141 5.61 18.14 -11.33
C ALA A 141 5.58 16.60 -11.43
N TYR A 142 4.58 15.94 -10.83
CA TYR A 142 4.51 14.47 -10.76
C TYR A 142 3.31 13.86 -11.49
N LEU A 143 2.54 14.67 -12.24
CA LEU A 143 1.33 14.20 -12.92
C LEU A 143 1.60 13.12 -13.96
N ASP A 144 2.72 13.22 -14.69
CA ASP A 144 3.06 12.22 -15.71
C ASP A 144 3.50 10.90 -15.08
N GLN A 145 4.21 10.95 -13.94
CA GLN A 145 4.57 9.78 -13.15
C GLN A 145 3.34 9.10 -12.54
N ILE A 146 2.36 9.88 -12.07
CA ILE A 146 1.08 9.34 -11.61
C ILE A 146 0.32 8.65 -12.76
N ARG A 147 0.26 9.26 -13.94
CA ARG A 147 -0.37 8.63 -15.12
C ARG A 147 0.33 7.34 -15.52
N GLU A 148 1.66 7.31 -15.47
CA GLU A 148 2.44 6.12 -15.77
C GLU A 148 2.17 5.01 -14.75
N LEU A 149 2.08 5.34 -13.46
CA LEU A 149 1.70 4.37 -12.42
C LEU A 149 0.35 3.72 -12.74
N TRP A 150 -0.66 4.51 -13.11
CA TRP A 150 -1.98 3.98 -13.50
C TRP A 150 -1.86 3.01 -14.67
N ARG A 151 -1.16 3.41 -15.73
CA ARG A 151 -0.93 2.56 -16.92
C ARG A 151 -0.24 1.24 -16.56
N LEU A 152 0.74 1.26 -15.66
CA LEU A 152 1.46 0.08 -15.22
C LEU A 152 0.58 -0.85 -14.38
N LEU A 153 -0.24 -0.32 -13.48
CA LEU A 153 -1.20 -1.11 -12.70
C LEU A 153 -2.26 -1.76 -13.60
N GLU A 154 -2.79 -1.02 -14.57
CA GLU A 154 -3.74 -1.54 -15.56
C GLU A 154 -3.12 -2.64 -16.43
N LYS A 155 -1.90 -2.41 -16.93
CA LYS A 155 -1.13 -3.43 -17.67
C LYS A 155 -0.85 -4.66 -16.80
N GLY A 156 -0.67 -4.47 -15.50
CA GLY A 156 -0.51 -5.52 -14.50
C GLY A 156 -1.80 -6.30 -14.19
N GLY A 157 -2.94 -5.91 -14.76
CA GLY A 157 -4.21 -6.62 -14.57
C GLY A 157 -5.08 -6.09 -13.42
N LEU A 158 -4.76 -4.91 -12.89
CA LEU A 158 -5.63 -4.18 -11.97
C LEU A 158 -6.59 -3.26 -12.74
N GLU A 159 -7.67 -2.86 -12.09
CA GLU A 159 -8.59 -1.84 -12.57
C GLU A 159 -9.04 -0.95 -11.39
N PRO A 160 -9.27 0.36 -11.62
CA PRO A 160 -9.80 1.24 -10.59
C PRO A 160 -11.24 0.83 -10.25
N LEU A 161 -11.52 0.74 -8.96
CA LEU A 161 -12.84 0.45 -8.40
C LEU A 161 -13.53 1.74 -7.93
N HIS A 162 -12.80 2.59 -7.23
CA HIS A 162 -13.25 3.88 -6.73
C HIS A 162 -12.12 4.89 -6.83
N GLU A 163 -12.46 6.15 -7.04
CA GLU A 163 -11.52 7.27 -7.06
C GLU A 163 -12.19 8.51 -6.49
N GLY A 164 -11.38 9.47 -6.04
CA GLY A 164 -11.89 10.74 -5.58
C GLY A 164 -10.79 11.75 -5.27
N ARG A 165 -11.25 12.94 -4.91
CA ARG A 165 -10.41 14.09 -4.52
C ARG A 165 -10.81 14.54 -3.13
N GLU A 166 -9.84 14.85 -2.29
CA GLU A 166 -10.05 15.57 -1.03
C GLU A 166 -9.12 16.78 -0.99
N GLN A 167 -9.66 17.92 -0.60
CA GLN A 167 -8.86 19.12 -0.34
C GLN A 167 -8.54 19.18 1.15
N ALA A 168 -7.26 19.19 1.49
CA ALA A 168 -6.79 19.50 2.82
C ALA A 168 -7.12 20.96 3.16
N ASP A 169 -7.37 21.20 4.44
CA ASP A 169 -7.72 22.52 4.95
C ASP A 169 -6.56 23.50 4.71
N LEU A 170 -6.84 24.60 3.99
CA LEU A 170 -5.83 25.53 3.49
C LEU A 170 -5.14 26.30 4.63
N ASP A 171 -5.75 26.36 5.81
CA ASP A 171 -5.21 27.08 6.98
C ASP A 171 -3.98 26.39 7.63
N LEU A 172 -3.58 25.21 7.14
CA LEU A 172 -2.48 24.43 7.71
C LEU A 172 -1.26 24.27 6.78
N TRP A 173 -1.40 24.45 5.45
CA TRP A 173 -0.35 24.15 4.45
C TRP A 173 -0.44 25.11 3.26
N ASP A 174 0.64 25.84 2.97
CA ASP A 174 0.64 27.01 2.06
C ASP A 174 0.53 26.64 0.57
N ASP A 175 0.89 25.42 0.16
CA ASP A 175 0.94 25.04 -1.26
C ASP A 175 0.34 23.64 -1.49
N GLU A 176 -0.73 23.58 -2.29
CA GLU A 176 -1.28 22.36 -2.92
C GLU A 176 -1.92 21.30 -1.98
N GLY A 177 -2.96 21.70 -1.24
CA GLY A 177 -3.75 20.79 -0.39
C GLY A 177 -4.62 19.75 -1.11
N LEU A 178 -4.69 19.72 -2.45
CA LEU A 178 -5.54 18.77 -3.16
C LEU A 178 -4.87 17.40 -3.23
N CYS A 179 -5.47 16.39 -2.60
CA CYS A 179 -5.07 14.99 -2.73
C CYS A 179 -6.07 14.23 -3.60
N GLU A 180 -5.55 13.38 -4.47
CA GLU A 180 -6.33 12.33 -5.11
C GLU A 180 -6.14 11.00 -4.38
N TRP A 181 -7.15 10.15 -4.46
CA TRP A 181 -7.10 8.79 -3.95
C TRP A 181 -7.79 7.83 -4.91
N SER A 182 -7.33 6.59 -4.92
CA SER A 182 -7.91 5.53 -5.72
C SER A 182 -7.86 4.18 -5.00
N VAL A 183 -8.87 3.35 -5.25
CA VAL A 183 -8.98 1.97 -4.78
C VAL A 183 -8.99 1.07 -6.00
N TRP A 184 -8.10 0.10 -6.05
CA TRP A 184 -7.93 -0.81 -7.18
C TRP A 184 -8.27 -2.24 -6.80
N ARG A 185 -8.66 -3.04 -7.78
CA ARG A 185 -8.89 -4.49 -7.66
C ARG A 185 -8.33 -5.22 -8.87
N TRP A 186 -8.18 -6.54 -8.76
CA TRP A 186 -7.91 -7.38 -9.92
C TRP A 186 -9.07 -7.36 -10.93
N GLN A 187 -8.74 -7.28 -12.21
CA GLN A 187 -9.70 -7.45 -13.30
C GLN A 187 -10.31 -8.85 -13.24
N ARG A 188 -11.61 -8.95 -13.52
CA ARG A 188 -12.37 -10.22 -13.44
C ARG A 188 -11.87 -11.33 -14.36
N ASN A 189 -11.12 -10.99 -15.41
CA ASN A 189 -10.64 -11.94 -16.43
C ASN A 189 -9.19 -12.41 -16.21
N SER A 190 -8.40 -11.73 -15.38
CA SER A 190 -6.96 -12.01 -15.22
C SER A 190 -6.66 -13.27 -14.41
N THR A 191 -7.60 -13.73 -13.59
CA THR A 191 -7.46 -14.95 -12.76
C THR A 191 -7.59 -16.27 -13.55
N ARG A 192 -7.98 -16.23 -14.83
CA ARG A 192 -8.13 -17.44 -15.65
C ARG A 192 -6.84 -17.92 -16.33
N ILE A 193 -5.83 -17.06 -16.45
CA ILE A 193 -4.65 -17.36 -17.29
C ILE A 193 -3.59 -18.21 -16.53
N GLU A 194 -3.55 -18.15 -15.20
CA GLU A 194 -2.60 -18.96 -14.41
C GLU A 194 -2.99 -20.45 -14.30
N GLN A 195 -4.26 -20.82 -14.56
CA GLN A 195 -4.69 -22.22 -14.47
C GLN A 195 -4.42 -23.05 -15.74
N SER A 196 -3.92 -22.45 -16.83
CA SER A 196 -3.73 -23.15 -18.11
C SER A 196 -2.29 -23.61 -18.39
N HIS A 197 -1.31 -23.30 -17.54
CA HIS A 197 0.11 -23.58 -17.82
C HIS A 197 0.72 -24.76 -17.03
N THR A 198 -0.10 -25.52 -16.29
CA THR A 198 0.36 -26.74 -15.59
C THR A 198 -0.37 -27.97 -16.13
N LYS A 199 -0.16 -28.30 -17.41
CA LYS A 199 -0.42 -29.62 -17.99
C LYS A 199 0.15 -29.71 -19.41
N THR A 200 1.43 -30.09 -19.51
CA THR A 200 1.92 -31.06 -20.51
C THR A 200 3.22 -31.67 -20.03
#